data_AF-A0A534SWJ7-F1
#
_entry.id   AF-A0A534SWJ7-F1
#
_cell.length_a   1.000
_cell.length_b   1.000
_cell.length_c   1.000
_cell.angle_alpha   90.00
_cell.angle_beta   90.00
_cell.angle_gamma   90.00
#
_symmetry.space_group_name_H-M   'P 1'
#
loop_
_entity.id
_entity.type
_entity.pdbx_description
1 polymer ?
#
loop_
_entity_poly.entity_id
_entity_poly.type
_entity_poly.pdbx_seq_one_letter_code
_entity_poly.pdbx_strand_id
1 'polypeptide(L)'
;MRAPLSKNILLRGRPRVRNLKRTCRRCRAIRPASPSSRIEAVFTVVPDRSRVQDEVRLGQTFELKRQDDDYYALQVGLQVLSGGFYASRLYQDLREKSGLVYSIDAHLQSGKTRSVFAVSYACDPPNVRKARSLIERNLRIMQTKPVTAAELDQAKILLLRAIPLSESSTQGIAGGLLDRSTRDLPLDEPITAAKRYAAFTAADVQAAFARWLKLDDLAQVVLGPQPK
;
A
#
# COMPACT_ATOMS: atom_id res chain seq x y z
N MET A 1 14.41 31.79 -25.52
CA MET A 1 13.69 31.39 -24.29
C MET A 1 14.41 30.20 -23.67
N ARG A 2 15.11 30.39 -22.54
CA ARG A 2 15.87 29.33 -21.85
C ARG A 2 15.02 28.75 -20.71
N ALA A 3 14.86 27.43 -20.68
CA ALA A 3 14.24 26.70 -19.59
C ALA A 3 15.13 26.74 -18.33
N PRO A 4 14.59 26.89 -17.10
CA PRO A 4 15.40 26.78 -15.90
C PRO A 4 15.42 25.32 -15.39
N LEU A 5 16.64 24.83 -15.17
CA LEU A 5 16.97 23.55 -14.54
C LEU A 5 16.55 23.52 -13.06
N SER A 6 15.94 22.42 -12.63
CA SER A 6 15.64 22.12 -11.22
C SER A 6 16.94 21.94 -10.43
N LYS A 7 17.13 22.70 -9.35
CA LYS A 7 18.23 22.50 -8.40
C LYS A 7 17.69 21.85 -7.12
N ASN A 8 18.06 20.59 -6.88
CA ASN A 8 17.90 19.93 -5.59
C ASN A 8 18.97 20.42 -4.61
N ILE A 9 18.56 20.90 -3.45
CA ILE A 9 19.47 21.29 -2.36
C ILE A 9 19.73 20.05 -1.49
N LEU A 10 20.90 19.43 -1.66
CA LEU A 10 21.41 18.38 -0.78
C LEU A 10 22.14 19.05 0.39
N LEU A 11 21.54 19.12 1.58
CA LEU A 11 22.23 19.56 2.79
C LEU A 11 23.05 18.39 3.34
N ARG A 12 24.35 18.34 3.01
CA ARG A 12 25.34 17.53 3.73
C ARG A 12 25.87 18.32 4.93
N GLY A 13 25.65 17.81 6.14
CA GLY A 13 26.23 18.33 7.39
C GLY A 13 25.20 18.75 8.45
N ARG A 14 25.54 18.61 9.74
CA ARG A 14 24.68 18.95 10.89
C ARG A 14 24.35 20.46 10.91
N PRO A 15 23.12 20.91 10.62
CA PRO A 15 22.78 22.32 10.68
C PRO A 15 22.35 22.70 12.10
N ARG A 16 22.90 23.78 12.67
CA ARG A 16 22.33 24.44 13.86
C ARG A 16 20.95 24.99 13.51
N VAL A 17 19.95 24.74 14.36
CA VAL A 17 18.50 24.97 14.17
C VAL A 17 18.09 26.44 13.91
N ARG A 18 19.01 27.40 13.85
CA ARG A 18 18.68 28.84 13.91
C ARG A 18 18.25 29.51 12.59
N ASN A 19 18.41 28.89 11.40
CA ASN A 19 18.26 29.63 10.13
C ASN A 19 17.44 28.95 9.01
N LEU A 20 16.46 28.10 9.33
CA LEU A 20 15.65 27.40 8.31
C LEU A 20 14.42 28.17 7.77
N LYS A 21 14.15 29.39 8.23
CA LYS A 21 12.86 30.08 7.98
C LYS A 21 12.77 30.95 6.70
N ARG A 22 13.84 31.10 5.90
CA ARG A 22 13.86 32.14 4.84
C ARG A 22 13.74 31.69 3.37
N THR A 23 13.65 30.39 3.05
CA THR A 23 13.86 29.96 1.65
C THR A 23 12.76 29.13 0.99
N CYS A 24 11.52 29.14 1.48
CA CYS A 24 10.45 28.32 0.89
C CYS A 24 9.15 29.11 0.66
N ARG A 25 9.16 30.08 -0.28
CA ARG A 25 7.95 30.86 -0.63
C ARG A 25 7.49 30.77 -2.08
N ARG A 26 8.10 29.94 -2.94
CA ARG A 26 7.65 29.80 -4.34
C ARG A 26 7.73 28.36 -4.79
N CYS A 27 6.64 27.62 -4.62
CA CYS A 27 6.20 26.48 -5.42
C CYS A 27 4.97 25.86 -4.74
N ARG A 28 3.81 26.54 -4.79
CA ARG A 28 2.53 25.94 -4.39
C ARG A 28 1.55 26.02 -5.56
N ALA A 29 1.90 25.40 -6.68
CA ALA A 29 0.89 24.97 -7.63
C ALA A 29 0.26 23.70 -7.07
N ILE A 30 -0.77 23.86 -6.23
CA ILE A 30 -1.60 22.76 -5.78
C ILE A 30 -2.34 22.28 -7.03
N ARG A 31 -1.93 21.14 -7.58
CA ARG A 31 -2.66 20.50 -8.68
C ARG A 31 -4.07 20.22 -8.16
N PRO A 32 -5.14 20.67 -8.85
CA PRO A 32 -6.50 20.48 -8.38
C PRO A 32 -6.76 18.98 -8.18
N ALA A 33 -7.56 18.65 -7.17
CA ALA A 33 -8.00 17.28 -6.96
C ALA A 33 -8.66 16.78 -8.25
N SER A 34 -8.07 15.77 -8.89
CA SER A 34 -8.70 15.11 -10.03
C SER A 34 -10.06 14.59 -9.57
N PRO A 35 -11.13 14.78 -10.36
CA PRO A 35 -12.45 14.27 -10.00
C PRO A 35 -12.38 12.77 -9.73
N SER A 36 -13.23 12.31 -8.81
CA SER A 36 -13.40 10.89 -8.47
C SER A 36 -13.95 10.18 -9.70
N SER A 37 -13.07 9.62 -10.53
CA SER A 37 -13.50 8.68 -11.56
C SER A 37 -13.73 7.35 -10.84
N ARG A 38 -15.00 6.94 -10.72
CA ARG A 38 -15.32 5.56 -10.40
C ARG A 38 -14.71 4.70 -11.53
N ILE A 39 -13.61 4.02 -11.24
CA ILE A 39 -13.01 3.07 -12.17
C ILE A 39 -13.84 1.81 -12.03
N GLU A 40 -14.68 1.52 -13.03
CA GLU A 40 -15.34 0.22 -13.14
C GLU A 40 -14.27 -0.88 -13.26
N ALA A 41 -14.60 -2.13 -12.90
CA ALA A 41 -13.65 -3.23 -13.04
C ALA A 41 -13.29 -3.43 -14.52
N VAL A 42 -12.14 -2.86 -14.91
CA VAL A 42 -11.57 -3.00 -16.24
C VAL A 42 -10.58 -4.15 -16.23
N PHE A 43 -10.69 -5.05 -17.22
CA PHE A 43 -9.66 -6.03 -17.52
C PHE A 43 -8.90 -5.59 -18.77
N THR A 44 -7.58 -5.48 -18.70
CA THR A 44 -6.74 -5.11 -19.83
C THR A 44 -5.50 -5.97 -19.89
N VAL A 45 -5.17 -6.45 -21.08
CA VAL A 45 -3.92 -7.16 -21.37
C VAL A 45 -3.04 -6.26 -22.22
N VAL A 46 -1.84 -5.99 -21.72
CA VAL A 46 -0.80 -5.27 -22.42
C VAL A 46 0.21 -6.30 -22.93
N PRO A 47 0.29 -6.54 -24.25
CA PRO A 47 1.19 -7.54 -24.78
C PRO A 47 2.66 -7.07 -24.70
N ASP A 48 3.52 -7.93 -24.19
CA ASP A 48 4.97 -7.77 -24.11
C ASP A 48 5.65 -9.10 -24.50
N ARG A 49 6.24 -9.12 -25.70
CA ARG A 49 6.90 -10.31 -26.26
C ARG A 49 8.21 -10.67 -25.57
N SER A 50 8.77 -9.77 -24.77
CA SER A 50 10.01 -10.03 -24.03
C SER A 50 9.80 -10.85 -22.76
N ARG A 51 8.54 -11.00 -22.33
CA ARG A 51 8.18 -11.68 -21.09
C ARG A 51 7.83 -13.15 -21.29
N VAL A 52 8.26 -13.95 -20.32
CA VAL A 52 7.89 -15.38 -20.19
C VAL A 52 6.69 -15.56 -19.24
N GLN A 53 6.60 -14.72 -18.20
CA GLN A 53 5.52 -14.72 -17.21
C GLN A 53 4.64 -13.47 -17.34
N ASP A 54 3.38 -13.62 -16.95
CA ASP A 54 2.45 -12.51 -16.80
C ASP A 54 2.72 -11.81 -15.47
N GLU A 55 2.96 -10.49 -15.51
CA GLU A 55 2.88 -9.62 -14.35
C GLU A 55 1.47 -9.05 -14.26
N VAL A 56 0.81 -9.29 -13.13
CA VAL A 56 -0.58 -8.91 -12.93
C VAL A 56 -0.66 -7.89 -11.81
N ARG A 57 -1.41 -6.81 -12.06
CA ARG A 57 -1.78 -5.82 -11.05
C ARG A 57 -3.29 -5.77 -10.93
N LEU A 58 -3.79 -6.02 -9.73
CA LEU A 58 -5.17 -5.76 -9.35
C LEU A 58 -5.20 -4.43 -8.60
N GLY A 59 -6.23 -3.62 -8.82
CA GLY A 59 -6.32 -2.32 -8.18
C GLY A 59 -7.76 -1.85 -7.97
N GLN A 60 -7.99 -1.17 -6.86
CA GLN A 60 -9.24 -0.47 -6.55
C GLN A 60 -8.91 0.88 -5.90
N THR A 61 -9.68 1.92 -6.24
CA THR A 61 -9.54 3.25 -5.64
C THR A 61 -10.60 3.46 -4.57
N PHE A 62 -10.21 4.03 -3.44
CA PHE A 62 -11.07 4.37 -2.31
C PHE A 62 -11.09 5.87 -2.09
N GLU A 63 -12.24 6.40 -1.66
CA GLU A 63 -12.37 7.75 -1.09
C GLU A 63 -11.93 7.79 0.39
N LEU A 64 -10.91 7.02 0.72
CA LEU A 64 -10.28 6.94 2.03
C LEU A 64 -9.07 7.89 2.05
N LYS A 65 -8.97 8.73 3.08
CA LYS A 65 -7.83 9.63 3.30
C LYS A 65 -6.83 8.99 4.24
N ARG A 66 -5.56 9.42 4.14
CA ARG A 66 -4.49 8.94 5.04
C ARG A 66 -4.79 9.15 6.53
N GLN A 67 -5.59 10.15 6.91
CA GLN A 67 -5.83 10.53 8.31
C GLN A 67 -6.98 9.72 8.95
N ASP A 68 -7.80 9.05 8.15
CA ASP A 68 -8.98 8.31 8.60
C ASP A 68 -8.56 7.09 9.43
N ASP A 69 -9.34 6.73 10.47
CA ASP A 69 -9.00 5.58 11.33
C ASP A 69 -9.01 4.24 10.56
N ASP A 70 -9.91 4.11 9.59
CA ASP A 70 -10.02 2.91 8.74
C ASP A 70 -8.74 2.63 7.94
N TYR A 71 -7.91 3.66 7.66
CA TYR A 71 -6.60 3.44 7.04
C TYR A 71 -5.72 2.54 7.90
N TYR A 72 -5.72 2.74 9.23
CA TYR A 72 -4.88 1.98 10.13
C TYR A 72 -5.41 0.56 10.34
N ALA A 73 -6.74 0.39 10.41
CA ALA A 73 -7.36 -0.93 10.44
C ALA A 73 -7.04 -1.73 9.17
N LEU A 74 -7.10 -1.09 8.00
CA LEU A 74 -6.69 -1.72 6.73
C LEU A 74 -5.22 -2.10 6.73
N GLN A 75 -4.32 -1.26 7.25
CA GLN A 75 -2.89 -1.61 7.35
C GLN A 75 -2.64 -2.84 8.24
N VAL A 76 -3.35 -2.96 9.37
CA VAL A 76 -3.27 -4.17 10.21
C VAL A 76 -3.73 -5.41 9.43
N GLY A 77 -4.85 -5.33 8.72
CA GLY A 77 -5.32 -6.47 7.91
C GLY A 77 -4.43 -6.79 6.71
N LEU A 78 -3.80 -5.79 6.08
CA LEU A 78 -2.82 -6.02 5.02
C LEU A 78 -1.57 -6.73 5.54
N GLN A 79 -1.16 -6.43 6.78
CA GLN A 79 -0.05 -7.14 7.40
C GLN A 79 -0.36 -8.63 7.61
N VAL A 80 -1.61 -8.99 7.91
CA VAL A 80 -2.09 -10.39 7.95
C VAL A 80 -2.13 -10.99 6.53
N LEU A 81 -2.61 -10.22 5.56
CA LEU A 81 -2.86 -10.68 4.20
C LEU A 81 -1.56 -10.94 3.40
N SER A 82 -0.59 -10.03 3.45
CA SER A 82 0.67 -10.05 2.66
C SER A 82 1.93 -9.71 3.47
N GLY A 83 1.83 -8.92 4.55
CA GLY A 83 3.01 -8.35 5.21
C GLY A 83 3.84 -9.30 6.09
N GLY A 84 3.29 -10.44 6.49
CA GLY A 84 3.97 -11.45 7.32
C GLY A 84 5.00 -12.33 6.59
N PHE A 85 5.40 -11.99 5.36
CA PHE A 85 6.19 -12.85 4.47
C PHE A 85 5.58 -14.26 4.40
N TYR A 86 6.32 -15.26 4.90
CA TYR A 86 5.95 -16.68 4.88
C TYR A 86 4.70 -17.01 5.70
N ALA A 87 4.37 -16.18 6.70
CA ALA A 87 3.21 -16.37 7.55
C ALA A 87 1.94 -15.68 7.02
N SER A 88 2.05 -14.91 5.93
CA SER A 88 0.90 -14.19 5.37
C SER A 88 -0.04 -15.13 4.60
N ARG A 89 -1.33 -14.83 4.62
CA ARG A 89 -2.35 -15.69 3.99
C ARG A 89 -2.13 -15.86 2.48
N LEU A 90 -1.83 -14.77 1.77
CA LEU A 90 -1.60 -14.82 0.33
C LEU A 90 -0.35 -15.64 -0.01
N TYR A 91 0.69 -15.52 0.79
CA TYR A 91 1.89 -16.33 0.61
C TYR A 91 1.57 -17.82 0.76
N GLN A 92 0.92 -18.21 1.85
CA GLN A 92 0.62 -19.62 2.12
C GLN A 92 -0.28 -20.22 1.04
N ASP A 93 -1.30 -19.49 0.61
CA ASP A 93 -2.26 -20.01 -0.36
C ASP A 93 -1.72 -20.00 -1.80
N LEU A 94 -1.04 -18.93 -2.24
CA LEU A 94 -0.59 -18.81 -3.64
C LEU A 94 0.82 -19.34 -3.90
N ARG A 95 1.74 -19.24 -2.94
CA ARG A 95 3.11 -19.71 -3.11
C ARG A 95 3.31 -21.11 -2.52
N GLU A 96 2.96 -21.30 -1.25
CA GLU A 96 3.30 -22.55 -0.54
C GLU A 96 2.40 -23.73 -0.96
N LYS A 97 1.06 -23.56 -0.90
CA LYS A 97 0.11 -24.65 -1.16
C LYS A 97 -0.12 -24.91 -2.64
N SER A 98 -0.14 -23.86 -3.47
CA SER A 98 -0.54 -23.98 -4.88
C SER A 98 0.58 -23.77 -5.88
N GLY A 99 1.71 -23.20 -5.48
CA GLY A 99 2.87 -22.98 -6.35
C GLY A 99 2.59 -22.08 -7.57
N LEU A 100 1.55 -21.24 -7.53
CA LEU A 100 1.13 -20.45 -8.69
C LEU A 100 1.99 -19.21 -8.92
N VAL A 101 2.54 -18.64 -7.84
CA VAL A 101 3.33 -17.40 -7.87
C VAL A 101 4.61 -17.59 -7.09
N TYR A 102 5.67 -16.90 -7.50
CA TYR A 102 6.89 -16.81 -6.69
C TYR A 102 6.77 -15.73 -5.60
N SER A 103 6.18 -14.59 -5.96
CA SER A 103 5.92 -13.47 -5.06
C SER A 103 4.51 -12.92 -5.26
N ILE A 104 3.94 -12.45 -4.16
CA ILE A 104 2.69 -11.71 -4.15
C ILE A 104 2.77 -10.65 -3.05
N ASP A 105 2.32 -9.45 -3.39
CA ASP A 105 2.24 -8.33 -2.46
C ASP A 105 0.86 -7.68 -2.56
N ALA A 106 0.38 -7.18 -1.42
CA ALA A 106 -0.82 -6.37 -1.35
C ALA A 106 -0.54 -5.15 -0.47
N HIS A 107 -0.89 -3.96 -0.96
CA HIS A 107 -0.62 -2.71 -0.26
C HIS A 107 -1.72 -1.68 -0.47
N LEU A 108 -1.77 -0.71 0.44
CA LEU A 108 -2.66 0.44 0.36
C LEU A 108 -1.83 1.72 0.29
N GLN A 109 -1.84 2.36 -0.88
CA GLN A 109 -1.21 3.66 -1.08
C GLN A 109 -2.22 4.77 -0.82
N SER A 110 -2.07 5.49 0.30
CA SER A 110 -2.98 6.57 0.67
C SER A 110 -2.42 7.96 0.37
N GLY A 111 -3.27 8.77 -0.28
CA GLY A 111 -3.04 10.19 -0.53
C GLY A 111 -3.89 11.07 0.37
N LYS A 112 -3.90 12.38 0.05
CA LYS A 112 -4.68 13.39 0.79
C LYS A 112 -6.19 13.28 0.56
N THR A 113 -6.58 12.81 -0.62
CA THR A 113 -7.99 12.80 -1.05
C THR A 113 -8.53 11.40 -1.32
N ARG A 114 -7.65 10.45 -1.65
CA ARG A 114 -8.01 9.08 -2.02
C ARG A 114 -6.88 8.13 -1.70
N SER A 115 -7.22 6.85 -1.64
CA SER A 115 -6.27 5.75 -1.50
C SER A 115 -6.44 4.75 -2.64
N VAL A 116 -5.37 4.03 -2.96
CA VAL A 116 -5.38 2.94 -3.95
C VAL A 116 -4.95 1.68 -3.24
N PHE A 117 -5.84 0.69 -3.21
CA PHE A 117 -5.46 -0.67 -2.87
C PHE A 117 -4.96 -1.37 -4.12
N ALA A 118 -3.84 -2.07 -4.01
CA ALA A 118 -3.29 -2.84 -5.11
C ALA A 118 -2.75 -4.19 -4.64
N VAL A 119 -2.88 -5.20 -5.51
CA VAL A 119 -2.24 -6.51 -5.37
C VAL A 119 -1.37 -6.73 -6.60
N SER A 120 -0.12 -7.13 -6.41
CA SER A 120 0.81 -7.41 -7.49
C SER A 120 1.35 -8.82 -7.36
N TYR A 121 1.35 -9.58 -8.45
CA TYR A 121 1.93 -10.91 -8.52
C TYR A 121 2.43 -11.23 -9.94
N ALA A 122 3.26 -12.27 -10.05
CA ALA A 122 3.68 -12.81 -11.34
C ALA A 122 3.43 -14.32 -11.38
N CYS A 123 2.92 -14.81 -12.51
CA CYS A 123 2.68 -16.24 -12.73
C CYS A 123 2.77 -16.59 -14.21
N ASP A 124 2.77 -17.88 -14.52
CA ASP A 124 2.62 -18.34 -15.90
C ASP A 124 1.24 -17.92 -16.46
N PRO A 125 1.13 -17.59 -17.76
CA PRO A 125 -0.12 -17.09 -18.34
C PRO A 125 -1.37 -17.96 -18.08
N PRO A 126 -1.30 -19.31 -18.14
CA PRO A 126 -2.46 -20.16 -17.83
C PRO A 126 -2.95 -20.03 -16.38
N ASN A 127 -2.11 -19.57 -15.46
CA ASN A 127 -2.38 -19.51 -14.03
C ASN A 127 -3.03 -18.20 -13.58
N VAL A 128 -3.09 -17.16 -14.43
CA VAL A 128 -3.57 -15.82 -14.05
C VAL A 128 -4.96 -15.86 -13.43
N ARG A 129 -5.91 -16.57 -14.07
CA ARG A 129 -7.29 -16.69 -13.58
C ARG A 129 -7.36 -17.41 -12.24
N LYS A 130 -6.61 -18.51 -12.11
CA LYS A 130 -6.58 -19.33 -10.88
C LYS A 130 -5.98 -18.53 -9.71
N ALA A 131 -4.90 -17.78 -9.95
CA ALA A 131 -4.29 -16.91 -8.96
C ALA A 131 -5.26 -15.80 -8.51
N ARG A 132 -5.94 -15.12 -9.46
CA ARG A 132 -6.97 -14.10 -9.15
C ARG A 132 -8.04 -14.67 -8.24
N SER A 133 -8.61 -15.84 -8.55
CA SER A 133 -9.67 -16.44 -7.73
C SER A 133 -9.21 -16.77 -6.30
N LEU A 134 -7.95 -17.17 -6.10
CA LEU A 134 -7.40 -17.38 -4.74
C LEU A 134 -7.22 -16.07 -3.97
N ILE A 135 -6.83 -14.99 -4.65
CA ILE A 135 -6.73 -13.66 -4.06
C ILE A 135 -8.12 -13.18 -3.62
N GLU A 136 -9.11 -13.23 -4.52
CA GLU A 136 -10.48 -12.85 -4.21
C GLU A 136 -11.09 -13.67 -3.07
N ARG A 137 -10.77 -14.99 -3.02
CA ARG A 137 -11.17 -15.84 -1.89
C ARG A 137 -10.59 -15.35 -0.58
N ASN A 138 -9.29 -15.03 -0.54
CA ASN A 138 -8.63 -14.52 0.66
C ASN A 138 -9.20 -13.17 1.10
N LEU A 139 -9.43 -12.26 0.16
CA LEU A 139 -10.09 -10.98 0.43
C LEU A 139 -11.51 -11.18 0.98
N ARG A 140 -12.30 -12.09 0.41
CA ARG A 140 -13.63 -12.44 0.92
C ARG A 140 -13.57 -13.02 2.34
N ILE A 141 -12.57 -13.84 2.64
CA ILE A 141 -12.37 -14.37 4.00
C ILE A 141 -12.09 -13.21 4.97
N MET A 142 -11.24 -12.24 4.60
CA MET A 142 -10.97 -11.06 5.44
C MET A 142 -12.23 -10.22 5.71
N GLN A 143 -13.21 -10.22 4.80
CA GLN A 143 -14.49 -9.51 4.96
C GLN A 143 -15.51 -10.26 5.83
N THR A 144 -15.46 -11.59 5.80
CA THR A 144 -16.54 -12.44 6.36
C THR A 144 -16.15 -13.17 7.63
N LYS A 145 -14.85 -13.32 7.91
CA LYS A 145 -14.34 -14.02 9.08
C LYS A 145 -13.31 -13.15 9.80
N PRO A 146 -13.39 -13.06 11.14
CA PRO A 146 -12.36 -12.37 11.91
C PRO A 146 -11.01 -13.08 11.72
N VAL A 147 -9.93 -12.29 11.72
CA VAL A 147 -8.57 -12.84 11.80
C VAL A 147 -8.35 -13.52 13.14
N THR A 148 -7.47 -14.53 13.17
CA THR A 148 -7.14 -15.21 14.42
C THR A 148 -6.34 -14.29 15.35
N ALA A 149 -6.35 -14.58 16.65
CA ALA A 149 -5.55 -13.81 17.62
C ALA A 149 -4.05 -13.83 17.27
N ALA A 150 -3.52 -14.99 16.89
CA ALA A 150 -2.12 -15.14 16.51
C ALA A 150 -1.74 -14.29 15.28
N GLU A 151 -2.58 -14.29 14.23
CA GLU A 151 -2.37 -13.44 13.05
C GLU A 151 -2.42 -11.96 13.40
N LEU A 152 -3.39 -11.56 14.23
CA LEU A 152 -3.55 -10.16 14.65
C LEU A 152 -2.35 -9.69 15.48
N ASP A 153 -1.91 -10.48 16.46
CA ASP A 153 -0.78 -10.14 17.31
C ASP A 153 0.51 -10.05 16.51
N GLN A 154 0.74 -11.00 15.60
CA GLN A 154 1.88 -10.97 14.69
C GLN A 154 1.86 -9.71 13.81
N ALA A 155 0.69 -9.38 13.22
CA ALA A 155 0.54 -8.19 12.40
C ALA A 155 0.84 -6.90 13.17
N LYS A 156 0.30 -6.77 14.38
CA LYS A 156 0.57 -5.63 15.27
C LYS A 156 2.05 -5.53 15.62
N ILE A 157 2.69 -6.63 16.00
CA ILE A 157 4.12 -6.65 16.34
C ILE A 157 4.97 -6.18 15.16
N LEU A 158 4.70 -6.67 13.95
CA LEU A 158 5.46 -6.29 12.75
C LEU A 158 5.29 -4.79 12.44
N LEU A 159 4.07 -4.27 12.49
CA LEU A 159 3.81 -2.84 12.28
C LEU A 159 4.49 -1.96 13.33
N LEU A 160 4.39 -2.34 14.61
CA LEU A 160 5.01 -1.60 15.71
C LEU A 160 6.54 -1.59 15.61
N ARG A 161 7.15 -2.71 15.23
CA ARG A 161 8.61 -2.82 15.03
C ARG A 161 9.10 -2.07 13.80
N ALA A 162 8.27 -1.96 12.76
CA ALA A 162 8.62 -1.22 11.55
C ALA A 162 8.81 0.29 11.80
N ILE A 163 8.12 0.86 12.78
CA ILE A 163 8.19 2.29 13.10
C ILE A 163 9.62 2.73 13.48
N PRO A 164 10.23 2.24 14.58
CA PRO A 164 11.58 2.64 14.95
C PRO A 164 12.61 2.20 13.91
N LEU A 165 12.40 1.07 13.23
CA LEU A 165 13.28 0.62 12.16
C LEU A 165 13.34 1.62 11.00
N SER A 166 12.19 2.19 10.61
CA SER A 166 12.12 3.21 9.55
C SER A 166 12.84 4.53 9.91
N GLU A 167 13.05 4.78 11.20
CA GLU A 167 13.70 5.98 11.74
C GLU A 167 15.10 5.68 12.32
N SER A 168 15.69 4.53 11.98
CA SER A 168 17.00 4.09 12.50
C SER A 168 18.21 4.78 11.85
N SER A 169 18.00 5.64 10.86
CA SER A 169 19.07 6.37 10.17
C SER A 169 18.71 7.84 9.96
N THR A 170 19.71 8.70 9.80
CA THR A 170 19.51 10.12 9.48
C THR A 170 18.65 10.30 8.22
N GLN A 171 18.84 9.45 7.21
CA GLN A 171 18.05 9.48 5.98
C GLN A 171 16.60 9.06 6.23
N GLY A 172 16.37 8.01 7.03
CA GLY A 172 15.04 7.55 7.42
C GLY A 172 14.26 8.61 8.19
N ILE A 173 14.89 9.23 9.20
CA ILE A 173 14.31 10.33 9.98
C ILE A 173 13.99 11.54 9.07
N ALA A 174 14.94 11.99 8.26
CA ALA A 174 14.73 13.12 7.37
C ALA A 174 13.62 12.86 6.34
N GLY A 175 13.60 11.64 5.77
CA GLY A 175 12.55 11.19 4.85
C GLY A 175 11.17 11.16 5.49
N GLY A 176 11.05 10.59 6.70
CA GLY A 176 9.80 10.52 7.44
C GLY A 176 9.24 11.90 7.82
N LEU A 177 10.10 12.81 8.28
CA LEU A 177 9.71 14.19 8.59
C LEU A 177 9.26 14.96 7.33
N LEU A 178 9.99 14.81 6.22
CA LEU A 178 9.63 15.45 4.96
C LEU A 178 8.29 14.92 4.45
N ASP A 179 8.12 13.61 4.45
CA ASP A 179 6.89 12.95 4.01
C ASP A 179 5.67 13.41 4.82
N ARG A 180 5.75 13.39 6.16
CA ARG A 180 4.67 13.90 7.03
C ARG A 180 4.35 15.36 6.76
N SER A 181 5.38 16.20 6.63
CA SER A 181 5.22 17.63 6.31
C SER A 181 4.53 17.85 4.95
N THR A 182 4.94 17.12 3.91
CA THR A 182 4.33 17.26 2.56
C THR A 182 2.89 16.73 2.50
N ARG A 183 2.54 15.78 3.36
CA ARG A 183 1.22 15.16 3.45
C ARG A 183 0.29 15.80 4.48
N ASP A 184 0.72 16.90 5.13
CA ASP A 184 -0.02 17.59 6.20
C ASP A 184 -0.37 16.64 7.37
N LEU A 185 0.56 15.74 7.72
CA LEU A 185 0.44 14.86 8.88
C LEU A 185 1.18 15.47 10.08
N PRO A 186 0.70 15.21 11.33
CA PRO A 186 1.45 15.55 12.54
C PRO A 186 2.85 14.93 12.53
N LEU A 187 3.85 15.63 13.06
CA LEU A 187 5.23 15.11 13.09
C LEU A 187 5.39 13.94 14.06
N ASP A 188 4.53 13.85 15.07
CA ASP A 188 4.39 12.76 16.03
C ASP A 188 3.47 11.62 15.53
N GLU A 189 3.04 11.66 14.28
CA GLU A 189 2.20 10.63 13.65
C GLU A 189 2.68 9.18 13.87
N PRO A 190 3.98 8.85 13.92
CA PRO A 190 4.40 7.47 14.25
C PRO A 190 3.90 6.98 15.61
N ILE A 191 3.85 7.87 16.60
CA ILE A 191 3.37 7.56 17.95
C ILE A 191 1.85 7.35 17.91
N THR A 192 1.13 8.19 17.18
CA THR A 192 -0.32 8.06 16.97
C THR A 192 -0.66 6.75 16.24
N ALA A 193 0.08 6.42 15.18
CA ALA A 193 -0.05 5.18 14.44
C ALA A 193 0.17 3.96 15.34
N ALA A 194 1.21 3.97 16.18
CA ALA A 194 1.49 2.88 17.11
C ALA A 194 0.33 2.63 18.09
N LYS A 195 -0.23 3.69 18.67
CA LYS A 195 -1.40 3.61 19.56
C LYS A 195 -2.62 3.02 18.84
N ARG A 196 -2.89 3.47 17.62
CA ARG A 196 -3.98 2.97 16.78
C ARG A 196 -3.81 1.48 16.47
N TYR A 197 -2.63 1.06 15.99
CA TYR A 197 -2.35 -0.35 15.69
C TYR A 197 -2.52 -1.27 16.89
N ALA A 198 -2.05 -0.84 18.07
CA ALA A 198 -2.18 -1.64 19.29
C ALA A 198 -3.66 -1.86 19.70
N ALA A 199 -4.51 -0.84 19.48
CA ALA A 199 -5.90 -0.84 19.93
C ALA A 199 -6.85 -1.68 19.07
N PHE A 200 -6.59 -1.85 17.76
CA PHE A 200 -7.54 -2.53 16.87
C PHE A 200 -7.80 -3.99 17.22
N THR A 201 -9.03 -4.41 17.07
CA THR A 201 -9.48 -5.80 17.24
C THR A 201 -9.62 -6.51 15.89
N ALA A 202 -9.80 -7.83 15.93
CA ALA A 202 -10.09 -8.61 14.71
C ALA A 202 -11.39 -8.17 14.03
N ALA A 203 -12.38 -7.72 14.81
CA ALA A 203 -13.65 -7.22 14.31
C ALA A 203 -13.47 -5.88 13.57
N ASP A 204 -12.61 -4.99 14.04
CA ASP A 204 -12.33 -3.71 13.37
C ASP A 204 -11.66 -3.94 12.00
N VAL A 205 -10.72 -4.88 11.94
CA VAL A 205 -10.06 -5.28 10.69
C VAL A 205 -11.09 -5.85 9.70
N GLN A 206 -11.95 -6.76 10.18
CA GLN A 206 -13.01 -7.34 9.35
C GLN A 206 -13.96 -6.26 8.82
N ALA A 207 -14.42 -5.36 9.70
CA ALA A 207 -15.34 -4.28 9.35
C ALA A 207 -14.71 -3.33 8.31
N ALA A 208 -13.43 -2.98 8.46
CA ALA A 208 -12.72 -2.14 7.50
C ALA A 208 -12.61 -2.81 6.12
N PHE A 209 -12.28 -4.10 6.07
CA PHE A 209 -12.23 -4.86 4.82
C PHE A 209 -13.62 -4.98 4.17
N ALA A 210 -14.66 -5.24 4.95
CA ALA A 210 -16.04 -5.33 4.46
C ALA A 210 -16.57 -3.97 3.93
N ARG A 211 -16.15 -2.86 4.56
CA ARG A 211 -16.57 -1.51 4.17
C ARG A 211 -15.90 -1.02 2.89
N TRP A 212 -14.59 -1.19 2.78
CA TRP A 212 -13.81 -0.51 1.75
C TRP A 212 -13.52 -1.36 0.51
N LEU A 213 -13.26 -2.65 0.67
CA LEU A 213 -12.92 -3.52 -0.45
C LEU A 213 -14.18 -4.05 -1.11
N LYS A 214 -14.29 -3.85 -2.42
CA LYS A 214 -15.37 -4.45 -3.23
C LYS A 214 -14.74 -5.30 -4.31
N LEU A 215 -14.98 -6.60 -4.26
CA LEU A 215 -14.34 -7.55 -5.16
C LEU A 215 -14.73 -7.31 -6.61
N ASP A 216 -15.95 -6.83 -6.84
CA ASP A 216 -16.49 -6.55 -8.17
C ASP A 216 -15.90 -5.26 -8.80
N ASP A 217 -15.23 -4.41 -8.02
CA ASP A 217 -14.59 -3.17 -8.47
C ASP A 217 -13.07 -3.35 -8.68
N LEU A 218 -12.54 -4.57 -8.56
CA LEU A 218 -11.11 -4.86 -8.77
C LEU A 218 -10.76 -4.86 -10.26
N ALA A 219 -10.24 -3.73 -10.73
CA ALA A 219 -9.63 -3.62 -12.05
C ALA A 219 -8.36 -4.49 -12.11
N GLN A 220 -8.09 -5.09 -13.27
CA GLN A 220 -6.94 -5.93 -13.53
C GLN A 220 -6.21 -5.50 -14.79
N VAL A 221 -4.90 -5.35 -14.65
CA VAL A 221 -3.97 -5.18 -15.76
C VAL A 221 -3.02 -6.36 -15.78
N VAL A 222 -2.88 -7.00 -16.94
CA VAL A 222 -1.94 -8.09 -17.19
C VAL A 222 -0.90 -7.58 -18.18
N LEU A 223 0.37 -7.67 -17.82
CA LEU A 223 1.50 -7.40 -18.71
C LEU A 223 2.25 -8.71 -18.96
N GLY A 224 2.25 -9.20 -20.18
CA GLY A 224 2.87 -10.47 -20.50
C GLY A 224 2.80 -10.85 -21.97
N PRO A 225 3.25 -12.06 -22.35
CA PRO A 225 3.25 -12.50 -23.74
C PRO A 225 1.86 -12.39 -24.38
N GLN A 226 1.82 -12.33 -25.72
CA GLN A 226 0.52 -12.33 -26.39
C GLN A 226 -0.29 -13.56 -25.95
N PRO A 227 -1.54 -13.37 -25.52
CA PRO A 227 -2.41 -14.50 -25.18
C PRO A 227 -2.51 -15.40 -26.42
N LYS A 228 -2.16 -16.68 -26.24
CA LYS A 228 -2.30 -17.71 -27.28
C LYS A 228 -3.76 -18.09 -27.48
#